data_AF-A0A924AX54-F1
#
_entry.id   AF-A0A924AX54-F1
#
_cell.length_a   1.000
_cell.length_b   1.000
_cell.length_c   1.000
_cell.angle_alpha   90.00
_cell.angle_beta   90.00
_cell.angle_gamma   90.00
#
_symmetry.space_group_name_H-M   'P 1'
#
loop_
_entity.id
_entity.type
_entity.pdbx_description
1 polymer ?
#
loop_
_entity_poly.entity_id
_entity_poly.type
_entity_poly.pdbx_seq_one_letter_code
_entity_poly.pdbx_strand_id
1 'polypeptide(L)'
;MSIQLAVQVIGVVTLAYFVVLNTSQLLLIYMAARELFEHMHRSRIETPDELMASPLAPSVTVIAPAWNEEVGVVESVRSLLALEYPDFQVIVVNDGSDDDTLGALTEAFALERLEYAYAAQIRTQSLRGLYRSRSEPRILVADKVNGGKADAVNCGVNIAETDLVCVIDADSVLDTSALAISARPFIDDPDRVVAAGGTVRVINDCIVERGQVQEVRLPRASLARIQVMEYLRAFLA
;
A
#
# COMPACT_ATOMS: atom_id res chain seq x y z
N MET A 1 26.73 59.46 28.40
CA MET A 1 27.56 58.23 28.33
C MET A 1 26.72 56.94 28.46
N SER A 2 25.71 56.90 29.32
CA SER A 2 24.84 55.73 29.55
C SER A 2 23.99 55.30 28.33
N ILE A 3 23.40 56.24 27.60
CA ILE A 3 22.53 55.93 26.44
C ILE A 3 23.33 55.34 25.26
N GLN A 4 24.51 55.90 24.97
CA GLN A 4 25.34 55.47 23.86
C GLN A 4 25.90 54.05 24.07
N LEU A 5 26.26 53.72 25.32
CA LEU A 5 26.67 52.36 25.70
C LEU A 5 25.49 51.38 25.57
N ALA A 6 24.28 51.76 26.01
CA ALA A 6 23.09 50.92 25.88
C ALA A 6 22.75 50.62 24.41
N VAL A 7 22.84 51.63 23.53
CA VAL A 7 22.63 51.47 22.08
C VAL A 7 23.66 50.52 21.47
N GLN A 8 24.94 50.62 21.87
CA GLN A 8 25.99 49.70 21.40
C GLN A 8 25.73 48.25 21.85
N VAL A 9 25.35 48.05 23.11
CA VAL A 9 25.04 46.71 23.64
C VAL A 9 23.84 46.11 22.89
N ILE A 10 22.76 46.87 22.69
CA ILE A 10 21.58 46.40 21.93
C ILE A 10 21.95 46.07 20.49
N GLY A 11 22.80 46.88 19.86
CA GLY A 11 23.29 46.63 18.49
C GLY A 11 24.07 45.33 18.39
N VAL A 12 24.99 45.08 19.32
CA VAL A 12 25.77 43.83 19.36
C VAL A 12 24.87 42.62 19.62
N VAL A 13 23.91 42.72 20.55
CA VAL A 13 22.95 41.63 20.82
C VAL A 13 22.06 41.34 19.61
N THR A 14 21.54 42.38 18.95
CA THR A 14 20.72 42.24 17.74
C THR A 14 21.53 41.60 16.61
N LEU A 15 22.78 42.02 16.42
CA LEU A 15 23.68 41.45 15.42
C LEU A 15 23.99 39.97 15.72
N ALA A 16 24.32 39.64 16.97
CA ALA A 16 24.57 38.27 17.39
C ALA A 16 23.33 37.39 17.17
N TYR A 17 22.14 37.86 17.54
CA TYR A 17 20.87 37.18 17.28
C TYR A 17 20.65 36.97 15.77
N PHE A 18 20.87 37.98 14.94
CA PHE A 18 20.73 37.88 13.49
C PHE A 18 21.70 36.86 12.89
N VAL A 19 22.96 36.84 13.34
CA VAL A 19 23.95 35.86 12.88
C VAL A 19 23.50 34.44 13.26
N VAL A 20 23.12 34.20 14.51
CA VAL A 20 22.65 32.87 14.94
C VAL A 20 21.42 32.42 14.16
N LEU A 21 20.46 33.32 13.94
CA LEU A 21 19.24 33.03 13.18
C LEU A 21 19.54 32.69 11.71
N ASN A 22 20.36 33.49 11.03
CA ASN A 22 20.68 33.23 9.62
C ASN A 22 21.55 31.98 9.47
N THR A 23 22.49 31.74 10.39
CA THR A 23 23.31 30.51 10.36
C THR A 23 22.45 29.28 10.60
N SER A 24 21.50 29.31 11.54
CA SER A 24 20.60 28.17 11.77
C SER A 24 19.67 27.94 10.58
N GLN A 25 19.11 29.00 9.98
CA GLN A 25 18.32 28.91 8.75
C GLN A 25 19.13 28.34 7.59
N LEU A 26 20.37 28.79 7.39
CA LEU A 26 21.24 28.28 6.34
C LEU A 26 21.57 26.79 6.55
N LEU A 27 21.78 26.37 7.80
CA LEU A 27 22.02 24.97 8.14
C LEU A 27 20.78 24.10 7.86
N LEU A 28 19.59 24.56 8.22
CA LEU A 28 18.32 23.89 7.91
C LEU A 28 18.10 23.78 6.40
N ILE A 29 18.34 24.86 5.64
CA ILE A 29 18.24 24.85 4.18
C ILE A 29 19.24 23.88 3.57
N TYR A 30 20.48 23.84 4.08
CA TYR A 30 21.49 22.90 3.60
C TYR A 30 21.11 21.44 3.86
N MET A 31 20.64 21.11 5.06
CA MET A 31 20.15 19.76 5.38
C MET A 31 18.96 19.39 4.50
N ALA A 32 17.98 20.28 4.35
CA ALA A 32 16.83 20.07 3.47
C ALA A 32 17.24 19.92 2.00
N ALA A 33 18.20 20.72 1.52
CA ALA A 33 18.72 20.62 0.16
C ALA A 33 19.42 19.27 -0.05
N ARG A 34 20.28 18.83 0.88
CA ARG A 34 20.93 17.51 0.80
C ARG A 34 19.91 16.38 0.74
N GLU A 35 18.93 16.40 1.64
CA GLU A 35 17.85 15.42 1.68
C GLU A 35 17.07 15.40 0.36
N LEU A 36 16.74 16.58 -0.18
CA LEU A 36 16.01 16.72 -1.44
C LEU A 36 16.84 16.24 -2.64
N PHE A 37 18.14 16.55 -2.69
CA PHE A 37 19.03 16.09 -3.76
C PHE A 37 19.21 14.57 -3.71
N GLU A 38 19.36 13.97 -2.52
CA GLU A 38 19.42 12.52 -2.35
C GLU A 38 18.10 11.85 -2.74
N HIS A 39 16.96 12.38 -2.31
CA HIS A 39 15.62 11.91 -2.72
C HIS A 39 15.39 12.03 -4.22
N MET A 40 15.76 13.15 -4.83
CA MET A 40 15.66 13.35 -6.28
C MET A 40 16.55 12.40 -7.07
N HIS A 41 17.73 12.04 -6.54
CA HIS A 41 18.61 11.09 -7.19
C HIS A 41 18.04 9.67 -7.08
N ARG A 42 17.54 9.25 -5.91
CA ARG A 42 16.89 7.93 -5.73
C ARG A 42 15.61 7.77 -6.56
N SER A 43 14.77 8.81 -6.62
CA SER A 43 13.53 8.78 -7.41
C SER A 43 13.75 8.80 -8.92
N ARG A 44 14.93 9.24 -9.40
CA ARG A 44 15.30 9.20 -10.83
C ARG A 44 16.01 7.92 -11.26
N ILE A 45 16.58 7.15 -10.33
CA ILE A 45 17.56 6.10 -10.67
C ILE A 45 16.92 4.73 -10.92
N GLU A 46 15.70 4.44 -10.47
CA GLU A 46 15.05 3.16 -10.76
C GLU A 46 13.59 3.41 -11.14
N THR A 47 13.28 3.33 -12.43
CA THR A 47 11.90 3.14 -12.86
C THR A 47 11.38 1.81 -12.30
N PRO A 48 10.06 1.66 -12.06
CA PRO A 48 9.46 0.36 -11.75
C PRO A 48 9.99 -0.76 -12.67
N ASP A 49 10.27 -0.44 -13.93
CA ASP A 49 10.86 -1.32 -14.95
C ASP A 49 12.17 -2.03 -14.54
N GLU A 50 13.07 -1.38 -13.79
CA GLU A 50 14.34 -2.00 -13.39
C GLU A 50 14.15 -3.01 -12.24
N LEU A 51 13.20 -2.70 -11.33
CA LEU A 51 12.73 -3.63 -10.29
C LEU A 51 12.01 -4.82 -10.90
N MET A 52 11.18 -4.60 -11.93
CA MET A 52 10.49 -5.66 -12.68
C MET A 52 11.46 -6.64 -13.35
N ALA A 53 12.65 -6.18 -13.73
CA ALA A 53 13.66 -6.99 -14.40
C ALA A 53 14.66 -7.67 -13.44
N SER A 54 14.63 -7.32 -12.16
CA SER A 54 15.60 -7.81 -11.20
C SER A 54 15.21 -9.18 -10.63
N PRO A 55 16.06 -10.22 -10.77
CA PRO A 55 15.83 -11.52 -10.13
C PRO A 55 15.99 -11.48 -8.60
N LEU A 56 16.36 -10.33 -8.03
CA LEU A 56 16.47 -10.09 -6.59
C LEU A 56 15.22 -9.44 -5.99
N ALA A 57 14.19 -9.18 -6.80
CA ALA A 57 12.93 -8.66 -6.31
C ALA A 57 12.29 -9.68 -5.34
N PRO A 58 11.92 -9.27 -4.12
CA PRO A 58 11.30 -10.18 -3.15
C PRO A 58 9.93 -10.63 -3.65
N SER A 59 9.58 -11.88 -3.39
CA SER A 59 8.25 -12.39 -3.75
C SER A 59 7.16 -11.71 -2.89
N VAL A 60 5.99 -11.43 -3.48
CA VAL A 60 4.90 -10.72 -2.78
C VAL A 60 3.60 -11.53 -2.80
N THR A 61 2.98 -11.74 -1.65
CA THR A 61 1.60 -12.23 -1.56
C THR A 61 0.66 -11.07 -1.25
N VAL A 62 -0.30 -10.84 -2.15
CA VAL A 62 -1.41 -9.91 -1.93
C VAL A 62 -2.56 -10.66 -1.25
N ILE A 63 -2.95 -10.24 -0.05
CA ILE A 63 -4.06 -10.81 0.70
C ILE A 63 -5.26 -9.86 0.59
N ALA A 64 -6.37 -10.37 0.06
CA ALA A 64 -7.64 -9.68 -0.05
C ALA A 64 -8.72 -10.40 0.79
N PRO A 65 -9.05 -9.90 1.99
CA PRO A 65 -10.19 -10.38 2.75
C PRO A 65 -11.49 -10.02 2.05
N ALA A 66 -12.40 -10.98 1.91
CA ALA A 66 -13.72 -10.79 1.31
C ALA A 66 -14.82 -11.30 2.25
N TRP A 67 -15.88 -10.52 2.42
CA TRP A 67 -17.08 -10.91 3.15
C TRP A 67 -18.33 -10.30 2.50
N ASN A 68 -19.22 -11.15 1.99
CA ASN A 68 -20.44 -10.76 1.30
C ASN A 68 -20.20 -9.81 0.10
N GLU A 69 -19.33 -10.23 -0.83
CA GLU A 69 -18.89 -9.43 -1.97
C GLU A 69 -19.18 -10.09 -3.34
N GLU A 70 -20.19 -10.95 -3.45
CA GLU A 70 -20.52 -11.72 -4.68
C GLU A 70 -20.50 -10.87 -5.96
N VAL A 71 -21.02 -9.64 -5.91
CA VAL A 71 -21.16 -8.74 -7.08
C VAL A 71 -19.82 -8.13 -7.52
N GLY A 72 -18.88 -7.91 -6.58
CA GLY A 72 -17.66 -7.13 -6.82
C GLY A 72 -16.37 -7.96 -6.83
N VAL A 73 -16.35 -9.08 -6.10
CA VAL A 73 -15.12 -9.82 -5.79
C VAL A 73 -14.36 -10.28 -7.04
N VAL A 74 -15.08 -10.68 -8.10
CA VAL A 74 -14.45 -11.16 -9.35
C VAL A 74 -13.70 -10.03 -10.05
N GLU A 75 -14.26 -8.82 -10.09
CA GLU A 75 -13.61 -7.67 -10.72
C GLU A 75 -12.43 -7.20 -9.88
N SER A 76 -12.56 -7.21 -8.55
CA SER A 76 -11.47 -6.90 -7.63
C SER A 76 -10.29 -7.85 -7.82
N VAL A 77 -10.53 -9.16 -7.89
CA VAL A 77 -9.45 -10.13 -8.14
C VAL A 77 -8.82 -9.94 -9.52
N ARG A 78 -9.61 -9.62 -10.56
CA ARG A 78 -9.06 -9.29 -11.88
C ARG A 78 -8.17 -8.05 -11.86
N SER A 79 -8.54 -7.02 -11.09
CA SER A 79 -7.71 -5.83 -10.86
C SER A 79 -6.37 -6.20 -10.21
N LEU A 80 -6.40 -7.04 -9.18
CA LEU A 80 -5.17 -7.50 -8.51
C LEU A 80 -4.27 -8.32 -9.44
N LEU A 81 -4.83 -9.10 -10.35
CA LEU A 81 -4.06 -9.85 -11.34
C LEU A 81 -3.44 -8.97 -12.43
N ALA A 82 -3.94 -7.76 -12.61
CA ALA A 82 -3.40 -6.77 -13.55
C ALA A 82 -2.18 -6.03 -12.99
N LEU A 83 -1.79 -6.26 -11.74
CA LEU A 83 -0.58 -5.69 -11.14
C LEU A 83 0.67 -6.17 -11.89
N GLU A 84 1.60 -5.23 -12.09
CA GLU A 84 2.88 -5.50 -12.73
C GLU A 84 3.91 -5.76 -11.63
N TYR A 85 4.20 -7.04 -11.38
CA TYR A 85 5.25 -7.49 -10.46
C TYR A 85 5.80 -8.86 -10.91
N PRO A 86 7.13 -9.10 -10.83
CA PRO A 86 7.74 -10.30 -11.42
C PRO A 86 7.30 -11.61 -10.74
N ASP A 87 7.22 -11.63 -9.41
CA ASP A 87 6.82 -12.80 -8.64
C ASP A 87 5.81 -12.40 -7.55
N PHE A 88 4.52 -12.62 -7.85
CA PHE A 88 3.46 -12.38 -6.88
C PHE A 88 2.33 -13.40 -6.94
N GLN A 89 1.68 -13.56 -5.79
CA GLN A 89 0.50 -14.39 -5.58
C GLN A 89 -0.65 -13.55 -5.03
N VAL A 90 -1.89 -13.92 -5.34
CA VAL A 90 -3.11 -13.34 -4.76
C VAL A 90 -3.82 -14.40 -3.93
N ILE A 91 -4.01 -14.13 -2.64
CA ILE A 91 -4.80 -14.93 -1.73
C ILE A 91 -6.08 -14.18 -1.40
N VAL A 92 -7.21 -14.69 -1.86
CA VAL A 92 -8.54 -14.19 -1.48
C VAL A 92 -9.01 -15.00 -0.28
N VAL A 93 -9.32 -14.33 0.82
CA VAL A 93 -9.81 -14.99 2.03
C VAL A 93 -11.31 -14.73 2.18
N ASN A 94 -12.13 -15.72 1.84
CA ASN A 94 -13.56 -15.69 2.09
C ASN A 94 -13.83 -15.92 3.58
N ASP A 95 -14.16 -14.84 4.30
CA ASP A 95 -14.32 -14.84 5.76
C ASP A 95 -15.71 -15.31 6.21
N GLY A 96 -16.14 -16.47 5.68
CA GLY A 96 -17.43 -17.05 5.99
C GLY A 96 -18.60 -16.17 5.53
N SER A 97 -18.60 -15.79 4.26
CA SER A 97 -19.72 -15.09 3.62
C SER A 97 -21.01 -15.91 3.66
N ASP A 98 -22.13 -15.20 3.74
CA ASP A 98 -23.49 -15.76 3.70
C ASP A 98 -24.08 -15.76 2.27
N ASP A 99 -23.44 -15.06 1.34
CA ASP A 99 -23.77 -15.00 -0.09
C ASP A 99 -22.97 -16.02 -0.93
N ASP A 100 -23.08 -15.95 -2.26
CA ASP A 100 -22.37 -16.87 -3.16
C ASP A 100 -20.96 -16.36 -3.56
N THR A 101 -20.27 -15.61 -2.70
CA THR A 101 -18.90 -15.10 -2.97
C THR A 101 -17.95 -16.21 -3.41
N LEU A 102 -17.96 -17.36 -2.73
CA LEU A 102 -17.10 -18.49 -3.08
C LEU A 102 -17.52 -19.13 -4.41
N GLY A 103 -18.82 -19.23 -4.69
CA GLY A 103 -19.34 -19.76 -5.95
C GLY A 103 -18.94 -18.88 -7.13
N ALA A 104 -19.10 -17.57 -7.02
CA ALA A 104 -18.68 -16.59 -8.02
C ALA A 104 -17.18 -16.69 -8.33
N LEU A 105 -16.33 -16.81 -7.30
CA LEU A 105 -14.89 -17.03 -7.47
C LEU A 105 -14.57 -18.38 -8.13
N THR A 106 -15.29 -19.43 -7.72
CA THR A 106 -15.11 -20.79 -8.25
C THR A 106 -15.43 -20.86 -9.74
N GLU A 107 -16.54 -20.25 -10.15
CA GLU A 107 -16.96 -20.19 -11.54
C GLU A 107 -16.00 -19.32 -12.37
N ALA A 108 -15.66 -18.12 -11.89
CA ALA A 108 -14.85 -17.17 -12.64
C ALA A 108 -13.40 -17.63 -12.85
N PHE A 109 -12.82 -18.35 -11.88
CA PHE A 109 -11.41 -18.73 -11.89
C PHE A 109 -11.17 -20.25 -11.95
N ALA A 110 -12.21 -21.06 -12.19
CA ALA A 110 -12.12 -22.52 -12.27
C ALA A 110 -11.32 -23.12 -11.09
N LEU A 111 -11.78 -22.82 -9.87
CA LEU A 111 -11.10 -23.21 -8.64
C LEU A 111 -11.21 -24.72 -8.38
N GLU A 112 -10.10 -25.35 -8.01
CA GLU A 112 -10.03 -26.73 -7.54
C GLU A 112 -9.58 -26.78 -6.09
N ARG A 113 -10.19 -27.67 -5.30
CA ARG A 113 -9.84 -27.84 -3.89
C ARG A 113 -8.46 -28.47 -3.76
N LEU A 114 -7.60 -27.84 -2.97
CA LEU A 114 -6.28 -28.34 -2.61
C LEU A 114 -6.34 -29.16 -1.32
N GLU A 115 -5.67 -30.30 -1.31
CA GLU A 115 -5.32 -31.00 -0.08
C GLU A 115 -4.09 -30.33 0.53
N TYR A 116 -4.32 -29.32 1.37
CA TYR A 116 -3.27 -28.55 2.03
C TYR A 116 -3.17 -28.91 3.51
N ALA A 117 -1.96 -29.26 3.96
CA ALA A 117 -1.67 -29.50 5.38
C ALA A 117 -1.55 -28.16 6.11
N TYR A 118 -2.70 -27.61 6.50
CA TYR A 118 -2.76 -26.29 7.15
C TYR A 118 -2.28 -26.36 8.61
N ALA A 119 -1.12 -25.76 8.88
CA ALA A 119 -0.58 -25.59 10.23
C ALA A 119 -0.53 -24.10 10.59
N ALA A 120 -1.62 -23.57 11.15
CA ALA A 120 -1.70 -22.18 11.56
C ALA A 120 -0.64 -21.85 12.62
N GLN A 121 0.25 -20.90 12.31
CA GLN A 121 1.21 -20.33 13.27
C GLN A 121 0.59 -19.15 14.01
N ILE A 122 -0.14 -18.31 13.27
CA ILE A 122 -0.90 -17.19 13.78
C ILE A 122 -2.32 -17.65 14.11
N ARG A 123 -2.86 -17.19 15.23
CA ARG A 123 -4.24 -17.51 15.63
C ARG A 123 -5.23 -17.00 14.59
N THR A 124 -6.05 -17.91 14.08
CA THR A 124 -7.16 -17.65 13.16
C THR A 124 -8.27 -18.69 13.37
N GLN A 125 -9.49 -18.39 12.94
CA GLN A 125 -10.56 -19.38 12.85
C GLN A 125 -10.23 -20.49 11.85
N SER A 126 -10.93 -21.62 11.99
CA SER A 126 -10.70 -22.82 11.19
C SER A 126 -10.95 -22.59 9.70
N LEU A 127 -9.97 -23.02 8.89
CA LEU A 127 -10.09 -23.13 7.44
C LEU A 127 -11.05 -24.27 7.08
N ARG A 128 -12.04 -23.99 6.22
CA ARG A 128 -12.99 -24.97 5.66
C ARG A 128 -12.44 -25.60 4.38
N GLY A 129 -11.74 -24.82 3.57
CA GLY A 129 -11.11 -25.30 2.35
C GLY A 129 -10.09 -24.30 1.80
N LEU A 130 -9.07 -24.82 1.12
CA LEU A 130 -8.17 -24.05 0.29
C LEU A 130 -8.40 -24.46 -1.16
N TYR A 131 -8.41 -23.49 -2.06
CA TYR A 131 -8.65 -23.69 -3.47
C TYR A 131 -7.60 -22.97 -4.30
N ARG A 132 -7.26 -23.53 -5.45
CA ARG A 132 -6.35 -22.92 -6.43
C ARG A 132 -7.02 -22.86 -7.79
N SER A 133 -6.79 -21.77 -8.51
CA SER A 133 -7.26 -21.66 -9.89
C SER A 133 -6.41 -22.53 -10.82
N ARG A 134 -7.06 -23.26 -11.72
CA ARG A 134 -6.38 -24.00 -12.79
C ARG A 134 -5.86 -23.10 -13.91
N SER A 135 -6.59 -22.02 -14.20
CA SER A 135 -6.29 -21.11 -15.31
C SER A 135 -5.27 -20.05 -14.90
N GLU A 136 -5.23 -19.68 -13.62
CA GLU A 136 -4.32 -18.68 -13.08
C GLU A 136 -3.66 -19.19 -11.79
N PRO A 137 -2.48 -19.84 -11.88
CA PRO A 137 -1.81 -20.44 -10.74
C PRO A 137 -1.47 -19.48 -9.60
N ARG A 138 -1.45 -18.16 -9.89
CA ARG A 138 -1.22 -17.11 -8.89
C ARG A 138 -2.40 -16.90 -7.94
N ILE A 139 -3.57 -17.49 -8.19
CA ILE A 139 -4.74 -17.33 -7.32
C ILE A 139 -4.88 -18.51 -6.36
N LEU A 140 -4.93 -18.18 -5.06
CA LEU A 140 -5.45 -19.03 -4.01
C LEU A 140 -6.70 -18.41 -3.40
N VAL A 141 -7.67 -19.25 -3.06
CA VAL A 141 -8.87 -18.84 -2.33
C VAL A 141 -8.99 -19.68 -1.07
N ALA A 142 -9.03 -19.02 0.08
CA ALA A 142 -9.21 -19.64 1.38
C ALA A 142 -10.65 -19.42 1.85
N ASP A 143 -11.41 -20.50 2.04
CA ASP A 143 -12.72 -20.44 2.69
C ASP A 143 -12.55 -20.81 4.16
N LYS A 144 -13.05 -19.97 5.07
CA LYS A 144 -12.90 -20.16 6.52
C LYS A 144 -14.19 -19.85 7.27
N VAL A 145 -14.21 -20.23 8.55
CA VAL A 145 -15.25 -19.76 9.48
C VAL A 145 -15.03 -18.28 9.75
N ASN A 146 -16.10 -17.47 9.73
CA ASN A 146 -16.04 -16.03 9.95
C ASN A 146 -15.32 -15.67 11.26
N GLY A 147 -14.34 -14.78 11.20
CA GLY A 147 -13.60 -14.27 12.35
C GLY A 147 -13.35 -12.75 12.33
N GLY A 148 -13.83 -12.06 11.30
CA GLY A 148 -13.56 -10.66 11.02
C GLY A 148 -12.26 -10.44 10.23
N LYS A 149 -12.10 -9.22 9.71
CA LYS A 149 -11.00 -8.82 8.82
C LYS A 149 -9.60 -9.20 9.33
N ALA A 150 -9.30 -8.94 10.61
CA ALA A 150 -7.99 -9.27 11.18
C ALA A 150 -7.73 -10.79 11.21
N ASP A 151 -8.76 -11.59 11.48
CA ASP A 151 -8.68 -13.04 11.48
C ASP A 151 -8.52 -13.58 10.05
N ALA A 152 -9.22 -12.99 9.07
CA ALA A 152 -9.05 -13.28 7.65
C ALA A 152 -7.62 -12.97 7.16
N VAL A 153 -7.07 -11.82 7.55
CA VAL A 153 -5.66 -11.47 7.24
C VAL A 153 -4.71 -12.48 7.86
N ASN A 154 -4.89 -12.85 9.13
CA ASN A 154 -4.07 -13.88 9.78
C ASN A 154 -4.14 -15.22 9.04
N CYS A 155 -5.33 -15.61 8.56
CA CYS A 155 -5.49 -16.79 7.73
C CYS A 155 -4.66 -16.70 6.45
N GLY A 156 -4.72 -15.57 5.74
CA GLY A 156 -3.92 -15.35 4.54
C GLY A 156 -2.42 -15.38 4.82
N VAL A 157 -1.96 -14.77 5.92
CA VAL A 157 -0.54 -14.77 6.32
C VAL A 157 -0.05 -16.19 6.63
N ASN A 158 -0.88 -17.02 7.26
CA ASN A 158 -0.55 -18.43 7.51
C ASN A 158 -0.44 -19.27 6.22
N ILE A 159 -1.00 -18.81 5.09
CA ILE A 159 -0.98 -19.51 3.79
C ILE A 159 0.10 -18.94 2.88
N ALA A 160 0.46 -17.66 3.05
CA ALA A 160 1.47 -16.99 2.24
C ALA A 160 2.84 -17.69 2.33
N GLU A 161 3.45 -17.96 1.19
CA GLU A 161 4.77 -18.62 1.08
C GLU A 161 5.85 -17.65 0.57
N THR A 162 5.55 -16.36 0.49
CA THR A 162 6.41 -15.32 -0.08
C THR A 162 7.16 -14.51 0.97
N ASP A 163 8.17 -13.75 0.53
CA ASP A 163 9.02 -12.93 1.40
C ASP A 163 8.25 -11.76 2.03
N LEU A 164 7.35 -11.16 1.25
CA LEU A 164 6.53 -10.02 1.68
C LEU A 164 5.04 -10.34 1.57
N VAL A 165 4.26 -9.69 2.43
CA VAL A 165 2.80 -9.75 2.42
C VAL A 165 2.24 -8.34 2.26
N CYS A 166 1.39 -8.14 1.27
CA CYS A 166 0.64 -6.92 1.04
C CYS A 166 -0.83 -7.16 1.39
N VAL A 167 -1.36 -6.46 2.39
CA VAL A 167 -2.77 -6.55 2.75
C VAL A 167 -3.53 -5.44 2.04
N ILE A 168 -4.56 -5.80 1.30
CA ILE A 168 -5.45 -4.87 0.61
C ILE A 168 -6.90 -5.19 0.98
N ASP A 169 -7.75 -4.17 0.97
CA ASP A 169 -9.19 -4.35 1.05
C ASP A 169 -9.71 -4.79 -0.33
N ALA A 170 -10.69 -5.69 -0.35
CA ALA A 170 -11.24 -6.21 -1.59
C ALA A 170 -12.03 -5.16 -2.40
N ASP A 171 -12.33 -4.00 -1.82
CA ASP A 171 -12.94 -2.85 -2.51
C ASP A 171 -11.93 -1.78 -2.99
N SER A 172 -10.63 -2.03 -2.80
CA SER A 172 -9.57 -1.09 -3.15
C SER A 172 -8.94 -1.41 -4.51
N VAL A 173 -8.66 -0.35 -5.27
CA VAL A 173 -7.92 -0.43 -6.54
C VAL A 173 -6.48 -0.02 -6.30
N LEU A 174 -5.54 -0.88 -6.70
CA LEU A 174 -4.12 -0.56 -6.70
C LEU A 174 -3.68 -0.01 -8.05
N ASP A 175 -2.75 0.94 -8.00
CA ASP A 175 -1.98 1.32 -9.19
C ASP A 175 -1.16 0.12 -9.67
N THR A 176 -0.98 -0.04 -10.99
CA THR A 176 -0.24 -1.17 -11.58
C THR A 176 1.18 -1.29 -11.04
N SER A 177 1.82 -0.17 -10.72
CA SER A 177 3.17 -0.12 -10.17
C SER A 177 3.23 -0.12 -8.64
N ALA A 178 2.08 -0.21 -7.95
CA ALA A 178 1.99 -0.06 -6.50
C ALA A 178 2.84 -1.08 -5.73
N LEU A 179 2.87 -2.34 -6.17
CA LEU A 179 3.69 -3.37 -5.54
C LEU A 179 5.19 -3.07 -5.67
N ALA A 180 5.63 -2.62 -6.85
CA ALA A 180 7.02 -2.24 -7.11
C ALA A 180 7.47 -1.11 -6.17
N ILE A 181 6.65 -0.06 -6.08
CA ILE A 181 6.91 1.10 -5.23
C ILE A 181 6.92 0.68 -3.74
N SER A 182 5.98 -0.18 -3.34
CA SER A 182 5.84 -0.62 -1.94
C SER A 182 6.92 -1.61 -1.51
N ALA A 183 7.49 -2.39 -2.44
CA ALA A 183 8.58 -3.31 -2.17
C ALA A 183 9.94 -2.60 -2.02
N ARG A 184 10.11 -1.43 -2.63
CA ARG A 184 11.38 -0.71 -2.69
C ARG A 184 12.04 -0.46 -1.32
N PRO A 185 11.34 -0.01 -0.27
CA PRO A 185 11.96 0.17 1.05
C PRO A 185 12.60 -1.11 1.62
N PHE A 186 12.03 -2.27 1.32
CA PHE A 186 12.57 -3.56 1.75
C PHE A 186 13.84 -3.97 0.99
N ILE A 187 14.03 -3.44 -0.22
CA ILE A 187 15.22 -3.67 -1.04
C ILE A 187 16.33 -2.70 -0.65
N ASP A 188 15.97 -1.44 -0.37
CA ASP A 188 16.91 -0.38 0.00
C ASP A 188 17.53 -0.60 1.40
N ASP A 189 16.76 -1.13 2.36
CA ASP A 189 17.21 -1.37 3.74
C ASP A 189 16.58 -2.65 4.33
N PRO A 190 16.99 -3.84 3.83
CA PRO A 190 16.37 -5.13 4.17
C PRO A 190 16.50 -5.51 5.65
N ASP A 191 17.53 -5.01 6.35
CA ASP A 191 17.79 -5.37 7.74
C ASP A 191 16.95 -4.55 8.73
N ARG A 192 16.41 -3.40 8.32
CA ARG A 192 15.70 -2.46 9.21
C ARG A 192 14.24 -2.28 8.87
N VAL A 193 13.86 -2.41 7.60
CA VAL A 193 12.49 -2.18 7.16
C VAL A 193 11.65 -3.43 7.42
N VAL A 194 10.67 -3.28 8.31
CA VAL A 194 9.73 -4.36 8.67
C VAL A 194 8.32 -4.15 8.11
N ALA A 195 8.01 -2.92 7.68
CA ALA A 195 6.72 -2.56 7.10
C ALA A 195 6.85 -1.29 6.25
N ALA A 196 6.06 -1.22 5.18
CA ALA A 196 5.88 -0.02 4.36
C ALA A 196 4.39 0.29 4.22
N GLY A 197 4.04 1.57 4.14
CA GLY A 197 2.67 2.03 3.95
C GLY A 197 2.50 2.69 2.59
N GLY A 198 1.39 2.37 1.91
CA GLY A 198 0.99 3.05 0.68
C GLY A 198 0.16 4.31 0.96
N THR A 199 0.12 5.22 -0.01
CA THR A 199 -0.80 6.37 0.03
C THR A 199 -2.15 5.95 -0.50
N VAL A 200 -3.20 6.04 0.32
CA VAL A 200 -4.59 5.78 -0.11
C VAL A 200 -5.21 7.07 -0.63
N ARG A 201 -5.90 7.02 -1.77
CA ARG A 201 -6.62 8.16 -2.35
C ARG A 201 -8.08 7.80 -2.61
N VAL A 202 -8.98 8.75 -2.35
CA VAL A 202 -10.41 8.61 -2.67
C VAL A 202 -10.63 8.81 -4.16
N ILE A 203 -11.30 7.85 -4.80
CA ILE A 203 -11.52 7.83 -6.25
C ILE A 203 -12.99 8.11 -6.65
N ASN A 204 -13.77 8.75 -5.80
CA ASN A 204 -15.17 9.12 -6.12
C ASN A 204 -15.25 9.95 -7.40
N ASP A 205 -16.17 9.58 -8.31
CA ASP A 205 -16.34 10.14 -9.67
C ASP A 205 -15.14 9.96 -10.64
N CYS A 206 -14.07 9.27 -10.24
CA CYS A 206 -12.99 8.88 -11.15
C CYS A 206 -13.49 7.83 -12.14
N ILE A 207 -12.89 7.79 -13.33
CA ILE A 207 -13.16 6.71 -14.27
C ILE A 207 -12.27 5.53 -13.89
N VAL A 208 -12.89 4.44 -13.44
CA VAL A 208 -12.23 3.16 -13.22
C VAL A 208 -12.70 2.19 -14.31
N GLU A 209 -11.78 1.71 -15.13
CA GLU A 209 -12.07 0.67 -16.12
C GLU A 209 -11.09 -0.48 -15.91
N ARG A 210 -11.63 -1.72 -15.83
CA ARG A 210 -10.83 -2.94 -15.63
C ARG A 210 -9.95 -2.89 -14.38
N GLY A 211 -10.47 -2.31 -13.30
CA GLY A 211 -9.72 -2.16 -12.06
C GLY A 211 -8.51 -1.24 -12.16
N GLN A 212 -8.49 -0.29 -13.10
CA GLN A 212 -7.46 0.75 -13.20
C GLN A 212 -8.11 2.13 -13.28
N VAL A 213 -7.51 3.10 -12.58
CA VAL A 213 -7.97 4.50 -12.63
C VAL A 213 -7.48 5.12 -13.94
N GLN A 214 -8.39 5.29 -14.90
CA GLN A 214 -8.09 5.88 -16.21
C GLN A 214 -8.07 7.42 -16.16
N GLU A 215 -9.01 8.00 -15.41
CA GLU A 215 -9.14 9.46 -15.29
C GLU A 215 -9.40 9.85 -13.84
N VAL A 216 -8.48 10.64 -13.28
CA VAL A 216 -8.64 11.24 -11.95
C VAL A 216 -9.51 12.48 -12.07
N ARG A 217 -10.66 12.47 -11.39
CA ARG A 217 -11.61 13.60 -11.39
C ARG A 217 -12.01 13.98 -9.98
N LEU A 218 -12.26 15.27 -9.78
CA LEU A 218 -12.90 15.75 -8.55
C LEU A 218 -14.41 15.49 -8.63
N PRO A 219 -15.05 15.12 -7.50
CA PRO A 219 -16.49 14.94 -7.46
C PRO A 219 -17.27 16.17 -7.93
N ARG A 220 -18.35 15.92 -8.66
CA ARG A 220 -19.25 16.99 -9.12
C ARG A 220 -19.99 17.65 -7.95
N ALA A 221 -20.38 16.83 -6.96
CA ALA A 221 -21.04 17.30 -5.75
C ALA A 221 -20.09 18.11 -4.86
N SER A 222 -20.56 19.25 -4.36
CA SER A 222 -19.76 20.16 -3.52
C SER A 222 -19.30 19.52 -2.21
N LEU A 223 -20.17 18.75 -1.54
CA LEU A 223 -19.84 18.07 -0.30
C LEU A 223 -18.77 17.00 -0.51
N ALA A 224 -18.91 16.17 -1.54
CA ALA A 224 -17.92 15.16 -1.89
C ALA A 224 -16.58 15.79 -2.27
N ARG A 225 -16.57 16.94 -2.94
CA ARG A 225 -15.34 17.68 -3.23
C ARG A 225 -14.66 18.20 -1.97
N ILE A 226 -15.42 18.71 -1.00
CA ILE A 226 -14.88 19.12 0.31
C ILE A 226 -14.30 17.90 1.05
N GLN A 227 -14.99 16.76 1.04
CA GLN A 227 -14.49 15.53 1.64
C GLN A 227 -13.17 15.09 1.01
N VAL A 228 -13.06 15.09 -0.32
CA VAL A 228 -11.82 14.78 -1.02
C VAL A 228 -10.72 15.77 -0.64
N MET A 229 -11.02 17.07 -0.60
CA MET A 229 -10.03 18.08 -0.20
C MET A 229 -9.53 17.92 1.24
N GLU A 230 -10.44 17.68 2.19
CA GLU A 230 -10.07 17.46 3.60
C GLU A 230 -9.30 16.16 3.78
N TYR A 231 -9.66 15.10 3.04
CA TYR A 231 -8.92 13.86 3.01
C TYR A 231 -7.50 14.07 2.48
N LEU A 232 -7.34 14.73 1.32
CA LEU A 232 -6.01 15.05 0.78
C LEU A 232 -5.19 15.89 1.76
N ARG A 233 -5.79 16.88 2.43
CA ARG A 233 -5.10 17.69 3.44
C ARG A 233 -4.66 16.84 4.65
N ALA A 234 -5.47 15.89 5.09
CA ALA A 234 -5.16 15.10 6.28
C ALA A 234 -4.10 14.00 6.04
N PHE A 235 -4.02 13.48 4.81
CA PHE A 235 -3.18 12.31 4.48
C PHE A 235 -2.00 12.61 3.54
N LEU A 236 -1.90 13.81 2.95
CA LEU A 236 -0.80 14.21 2.05
C LEU A 236 -0.03 15.46 2.51
N ALA A 237 -0.40 16.08 3.63
CA ALA A 237 0.28 17.26 4.17
C ALA A 237 1.37 16.92 5.19
#